data_AF-A0A2V8QT01-F1
#
_entry.id   AF-A0A2V8QT01-F1
#
_cell.length_a   1.000
_cell.length_b   1.000
_cell.length_c   1.000
_cell.angle_alpha   90.00
_cell.angle_beta   90.00
_cell.angle_gamma   90.00
#
_symmetry.space_group_name_H-M   'P 1'
#
loop_
_entity.id
_entity.type
_entity.pdbx_description
1 polymer ?
#
loop_
_entity_poly.entity_id
_entity_poly.type
_entity_poly.pdbx_seq_one_letter_code
_entity_poly.pdbx_strand_id
1 'polypeptide(L)'
;SEFGVPVVFDVTHSLQLPGGLGHATDGLSQYIEPLARAGVACGVDAVFMEVHDAPDRALSDGTNMLPLRRMGPLLESLRAIHELVSARSVGH
;
A
#
# COMPACT_ATOMS: atom_id res chain seq x y z
N SER A 1 -2.14 3.56 18.94
CA SER A 1 -1.08 2.62 18.52
C SER A 1 -0.05 2.49 19.65
N GLU A 2 0.70 1.38 19.69
CA GLU A 2 1.80 1.14 20.65
C GLU A 2 2.87 2.25 20.63
N PHE A 3 3.06 2.90 19.47
CA PHE A 3 4.09 3.91 19.24
C PHE A 3 3.75 5.32 19.74
N GLY A 4 2.53 5.55 20.24
CA GLY A 4 2.10 6.87 20.72
C GLY A 4 1.97 7.97 19.63
N VAL A 5 2.12 7.60 18.36
CA VAL A 5 2.03 8.47 17.18
C VAL A 5 1.34 7.73 16.02
N PRO A 6 0.77 8.46 15.03
CA PRO A 6 0.22 7.83 13.83
C PRO A 6 1.31 7.12 13.00
N VAL A 7 1.03 5.90 12.56
CA VAL A 7 1.89 5.09 11.70
C VAL A 7 1.29 5.01 10.30
N VAL A 8 2.09 5.40 9.30
CA VAL A 8 1.73 5.32 7.88
C VAL A 8 2.54 4.20 7.24
N PHE A 9 1.86 3.29 6.55
CA PHE A 9 2.52 2.25 5.77
C PHE A 9 2.59 2.62 4.29
N ASP A 10 3.80 2.91 3.82
CA ASP A 10 4.09 3.11 2.40
C ASP A 10 4.21 1.77 1.69
N VAL A 11 3.13 1.36 1.02
CA VAL A 11 3.03 0.04 0.42
C VAL A 11 3.86 -0.04 -0.86
N THR A 12 3.91 1.04 -1.64
CA THR A 12 4.58 1.07 -2.94
C THR A 12 6.09 1.01 -2.80
N HIS A 13 6.68 1.84 -1.93
CA HIS A 13 8.13 1.85 -1.74
C HIS A 13 8.63 0.64 -0.93
N SER A 14 7.76 0.01 -0.11
CA SER A 14 8.10 -1.24 0.58
C SER A 14 8.28 -2.44 -0.38
N LEU A 15 7.77 -2.33 -1.61
CA LEU A 15 7.87 -3.36 -2.65
C LEU A 15 8.91 -3.04 -3.73
N GLN A 16 9.67 -1.97 -3.51
CA GLN A 16 10.72 -1.53 -4.39
C GLN A 16 11.87 -2.53 -4.41
N LEU A 17 12.42 -2.79 -5.60
CA LEU A 17 13.67 -3.53 -5.79
C LEU A 17 14.75 -2.53 -6.25
N PRO A 18 15.57 -2.02 -5.31
CA PRO A 18 16.60 -1.02 -5.63
C PRO A 18 17.58 -1.55 -6.67
N GLY A 19 17.75 -0.81 -7.77
CA GLY A 19 18.64 -1.19 -8.87
C GLY A 19 18.19 -2.39 -9.69
N GLY A 20 16.94 -2.84 -9.57
CA GLY A 20 16.42 -4.03 -10.27
C GLY A 20 16.48 -3.95 -11.80
N LEU A 21 16.52 -2.75 -12.39
CA LEU A 21 16.71 -2.54 -13.84
C LEU A 21 18.11 -1.98 -14.18
N GLY A 22 19.07 -2.05 -13.25
CA GLY A 22 20.43 -1.55 -13.39
C GLY A 22 20.58 -0.03 -13.28
N HIS A 23 19.75 0.75 -13.99
CA HIS A 23 19.75 2.22 -14.00
C HIS A 23 18.42 2.83 -13.52
N ALA A 24 17.44 1.98 -13.23
CA ALA A 24 16.15 2.35 -12.68
C ALA A 24 15.72 1.34 -11.61
N THR A 25 14.78 1.78 -10.81
CA THR A 25 14.09 0.98 -9.80
C THR A 25 13.17 -0.03 -10.47
N ASP A 26 13.21 -1.30 -10.03
CA ASP A 26 12.17 -2.28 -10.34
C ASP A 26 11.20 -2.41 -9.15
N GLY A 27 10.13 -3.20 -9.32
CA GLY A 27 9.05 -3.26 -8.37
C GLY A 27 8.24 -4.54 -8.42
N LEU A 28 7.63 -4.86 -7.28
CA LEU A 28 6.71 -5.99 -7.16
C LEU A 28 5.26 -5.50 -7.00
N SER A 29 4.79 -4.67 -7.92
CA SER A 29 3.45 -4.04 -7.86
C SER A 29 2.29 -5.04 -7.76
N GLN A 30 2.47 -6.29 -8.18
CA GLN A 30 1.50 -7.37 -7.96
C GLN A 30 1.19 -7.63 -6.49
N TYR A 31 2.08 -7.24 -5.57
CA TYR A 31 1.93 -7.43 -4.13
C TYR A 31 1.39 -6.22 -3.38
N ILE A 32 1.08 -5.10 -4.06
CA ILE A 32 0.54 -3.90 -3.39
C ILE A 32 -0.76 -4.21 -2.66
N GLU A 33 -1.73 -4.84 -3.33
CA GLU A 33 -3.01 -5.17 -2.70
C GLU A 33 -2.88 -6.09 -1.46
N PRO A 34 -2.20 -7.25 -1.53
CA PRO A 34 -2.07 -8.10 -0.35
C PRO A 34 -1.30 -7.44 0.80
N LEU A 35 -0.25 -6.65 0.54
CA LEU A 35 0.47 -5.95 1.60
C LEU A 35 -0.33 -4.81 2.20
N ALA A 36 -1.07 -4.04 1.39
CA ALA A 36 -1.97 -3.01 1.91
C ALA A 36 -3.01 -3.62 2.86
N ARG A 37 -3.63 -4.75 2.47
CA ARG A 37 -4.58 -5.50 3.32
C ARG A 37 -3.91 -5.98 4.61
N ALA A 38 -2.70 -6.51 4.52
CA ALA A 38 -1.94 -6.97 5.68
C ALA A 38 -1.61 -5.80 6.65
N GLY A 39 -1.12 -4.68 6.13
CA GLY A 39 -0.81 -3.49 6.94
C GLY A 39 -2.04 -2.97 7.68
N VAL A 40 -3.18 -2.84 6.99
CA VAL A 40 -4.44 -2.43 7.64
C VAL A 40 -4.91 -3.45 8.67
N ALA A 41 -4.79 -4.75 8.40
CA ALA A 41 -5.13 -5.79 9.36
C ALA A 41 -4.23 -5.76 10.62
N CYS A 42 -2.98 -5.33 10.47
CA CYS A 42 -2.04 -5.11 11.58
C CYS A 42 -2.32 -3.81 12.37
N GLY A 43 -3.23 -2.95 11.89
CA GLY A 43 -3.65 -1.75 12.61
C GLY A 43 -2.81 -0.50 12.32
N VAL A 44 -2.26 -0.36 11.11
CA VAL A 44 -1.68 0.92 10.68
C VAL A 44 -2.75 2.02 10.65
N ASP A 45 -2.37 3.26 10.98
CA ASP A 45 -3.30 4.39 11.02
C ASP A 45 -3.60 4.93 9.62
N ALA A 46 -2.67 4.77 8.67
CA ALA A 46 -2.88 5.10 7.27
C ALA A 46 -2.04 4.23 6.33
N VAL A 47 -2.46 4.18 5.06
CA VAL A 47 -1.68 3.62 3.96
C VAL A 47 -1.30 4.73 2.99
N PHE A 48 -0.08 4.65 2.46
CA PHE A 48 0.37 5.45 1.34
C PHE A 48 0.58 4.53 0.13
N MET A 49 0.11 4.96 -1.04
CA MET A 49 0.26 4.24 -2.30
C MET A 49 0.35 5.21 -3.47
N GLU A 50 1.33 5.00 -4.35
CA GLU A 50 1.39 5.67 -5.66
C GLU A 50 0.49 4.97 -6.70
N VAL A 51 -0.20 5.77 -7.51
CA VAL A 51 -1.16 5.30 -8.51
C VAL A 51 -0.95 5.97 -9.86
N HIS A 52 -1.18 5.24 -10.94
CA HIS A 52 -1.11 5.77 -12.31
C HIS A 52 -2.13 5.08 -13.22
N ASP A 53 -2.69 5.79 -14.21
CA ASP A 53 -3.65 5.22 -15.16
C ASP A 53 -2.98 4.21 -16.11
N ALA A 54 -1.76 4.52 -16.56
CA ALA A 54 -0.85 3.65 -17.31
C ALA A 54 0.56 3.57 -16.67
N PRO A 55 0.78 2.73 -15.64
CA PRO A 55 2.07 2.65 -14.92
C PRO A 55 3.29 2.40 -15.83
N ASP A 56 3.10 1.70 -16.95
CA ASP A 56 4.13 1.48 -17.98
C ASP A 56 4.61 2.77 -18.67
N ARG A 57 3.87 3.88 -18.53
CA ARG A 57 4.18 5.20 -19.08
C ARG A 57 4.57 6.22 -18.02
N ALA A 58 4.67 5.82 -16.76
CA ALA A 58 5.07 6.71 -15.68
C ALA A 58 6.51 7.19 -15.90
N LEU A 59 6.78 8.45 -15.61
CA LEU A 59 8.11 9.05 -15.75
C LEU A 59 9.10 8.57 -14.67
N SER A 60 8.59 8.06 -13.55
CA SER A 60 9.33 7.46 -12.45
C SER A 60 8.49 6.35 -11.83
N ASP A 61 9.15 5.34 -11.27
CA ASP A 61 8.59 4.29 -10.39
C ASP A 61 7.38 3.51 -10.93
N GLY A 62 7.14 3.52 -12.24
CA GLY A 62 6.00 2.84 -12.87
C GLY A 62 5.85 1.36 -12.51
N THR A 63 6.96 0.64 -12.29
CA THR A 63 6.97 -0.77 -11.86
C THR A 63 6.45 -0.98 -10.43
N ASN A 64 6.41 0.08 -9.62
CA ASN A 64 5.90 0.12 -8.25
C ASN A 64 4.52 0.77 -8.09
N MET A 65 3.93 1.34 -9.15
CA MET A 65 2.64 2.03 -9.04
C MET A 65 1.46 1.06 -9.20
N LEU A 66 0.37 1.31 -8.45
CA LEU A 66 -0.89 0.60 -8.62
C LEU A 66 -1.67 1.20 -9.82
N PRO A 67 -2.17 0.38 -10.77
CA PRO A 67 -3.09 0.87 -11.79
C PRO A 67 -4.32 1.56 -11.19
N LEU A 68 -4.62 2.80 -11.58
CA LEU A 68 -5.67 3.64 -10.99
C LEU A 68 -7.04 2.93 -10.91
N ARG A 69 -7.39 2.14 -11.94
CA ARG A 69 -8.62 1.35 -11.99
C ARG A 69 -8.79 0.34 -10.84
N ARG A 70 -7.70 -0.07 -10.18
CA ARG A 70 -7.70 -1.01 -9.05
C ARG A 70 -7.85 -0.30 -7.70
N MET A 71 -7.66 1.02 -7.65
CA MET A 71 -7.67 1.78 -6.40
C MET A 71 -9.02 1.73 -5.69
N GLY A 72 -10.13 1.96 -6.39
CA GLY A 72 -11.47 1.94 -5.79
C GLY A 72 -11.80 0.62 -5.07
N PRO A 73 -11.75 -0.54 -5.76
CA PRO A 73 -11.98 -1.84 -5.14
C PRO A 73 -11.02 -2.15 -3.99
N LEU A 74 -9.75 -1.72 -4.09
CA LEU A 74 -8.79 -1.87 -3.00
C LEU A 74 -9.22 -1.04 -1.78
N LEU A 75 -9.57 0.23 -1.94
CA LEU A 75 -10.00 1.09 -0.83
C LEU A 75 -11.24 0.55 -0.12
N GLU A 76 -12.21 0.00 -0.85
CA GLU A 76 -13.37 -0.68 -0.26
C GLU A 76 -12.94 -1.88 0.61
N SER A 77 -12.01 -2.70 0.11
CA SER A 77 -11.45 -3.84 0.85
C SER A 77 -10.68 -3.38 2.09
N LEU A 78 -9.86 -2.34 2.00
CA LEU A 78 -9.08 -1.82 3.11
C LEU A 78 -9.99 -1.23 4.19
N ARG A 79 -11.03 -0.48 3.80
CA ARG A 79 -12.02 0.05 4.72
C ARG A 79 -12.73 -1.07 5.49
N ALA A 80 -13.17 -2.12 4.81
CA ALA A 80 -13.83 -3.25 5.45
C ALA A 80 -12.92 -3.96 6.47
N ILE A 81 -11.63 -4.13 6.15
CA ILE A 81 -10.64 -4.71 7.08
C ILE A 81 -10.44 -3.78 8.28
N HIS A 82 -10.27 -2.47 8.04
CA HIS A 82 -10.10 -1.48 9.10
C HIS A 82 -11.30 -1.50 10.08
N GLU A 83 -12.52 -1.43 9.57
CA GLU A 83 -13.74 -1.48 10.39
C GLU A 83 -13.80 -2.77 11.24
N LEU A 84 -13.43 -3.92 10.66
CA LEU A 84 -13.41 -5.21 11.36
C LEU A 84 -12.39 -5.24 12.52
N VAL A 85 -11.17 -4.74 12.30
CA VAL A 85 -10.11 -4.78 13.32
C VAL A 85 -10.33 -3.70 14.38
N SER A 86 -10.79 -2.51 14.01
CA SER A 86 -11.08 -1.42 14.95
C SER A 86 -12.25 -1.73 15.88
N ALA A 87 -13.27 -2.47 15.41
CA ALA A 87 -14.37 -2.93 16.26
C ALA A 87 -13.93 -3.88 17.38
N ARG A 88 -12.79 -4.57 17.20
CA ARG A 88 -12.21 -5.50 18.18
C ARG A 88 -11.24 -4.84 19.14
N SER A 89 -10.80 -3.61 18.87
CA SER A 89 -9.82 -2.87 19.67
C SER A 89 -10.42 -2.13 20.88
N VAL A 90 -11.64 -2.47 21.32
CA VAL A 90 -12.21 -1.96 22.58
C VAL A 90 -11.44 -2.57 23.76
N GLY A 91 -10.33 -1.94 24.14
CA GLY A 91 -9.48 -2.35 25.24
C GLY A 91 -8.02 -2.03 24.98
N HIS A 92 -7.66 -0.76 25.12
CA HIS A 92 -6.34 -0.34 25.59
C HIS A 92 -6.57 0.67 26.71
#